data_AF-A0A947ZEB2-F1
#
_entry.id   AF-A0A947ZEB2-F1
#
_cell.length_a   1.000
_cell.length_b   1.000
_cell.length_c   1.000
_cell.angle_alpha   90.00
_cell.angle_beta   90.00
_cell.angle_gamma   90.00
#
_symmetry.space_group_name_H-M   'P 1'
#
loop_
_entity.id
_entity.type
_entity.pdbx_description
1 polymer ?
#
loop_
_entity_poly.entity_id
_entity_poly.type
_entity_poly.pdbx_seq_one_letter_code
_entity_poly.pdbx_strand_id
1 'polypeptide(L)'
;MKPITPSEAALLLYPPKSDKERAPAFKSALQLCTQPSDALRIRCLIKGRYLSDTRASKLALELYDSAGVVAGLRPRQVRDGGWRGTLRMVPELPTGRRRKHLRMVTRTFQDYRRFFTWLDKSAPKARRYRFTHISFKFYQTLGKRTPSASAWDWNIAYNLNGSLLHHEAGVRETLYHELFHLNDAAHGRWSGHKLQGIYDSVLKRCKKHMRKGNRQGAKYQRCLRPYAPYKTTVLSDNVFYAFHRESDVGEYAAELAVRYYLENRAVMLKLSARARKKALGYSAPGSFKCGPKENTTAWKLMADEFFGGADKTAPCP
;
A
#
# COMPACT_ATOMS: atom_id res chain seq x y z
N MET A 1 -8.52 -17.50 5.43
CA MET A 1 -7.95 -16.20 5.86
C MET A 1 -8.39 -15.94 7.29
N LYS A 2 -7.50 -15.54 8.21
CA LYS A 2 -7.85 -15.31 9.62
C LYS A 2 -8.46 -13.91 9.80
N PRO A 3 -9.72 -13.77 10.26
CA PRO A 3 -10.28 -12.49 10.65
C PRO A 3 -9.55 -11.88 11.85
N ILE A 4 -9.60 -10.55 11.99
CA ILE A 4 -9.11 -9.88 13.20
C ILE A 4 -10.03 -10.23 14.35
N THR A 5 -9.46 -10.75 15.44
CA THR A 5 -10.19 -11.10 16.68
C THR A 5 -10.47 -9.85 17.52
N PRO A 6 -11.44 -9.88 18.46
CA PRO A 6 -11.67 -8.77 19.39
C PRO A 6 -10.43 -8.40 20.19
N SER A 7 -9.63 -9.38 20.60
CA SER A 7 -8.38 -9.17 21.31
C SER A 7 -7.36 -8.41 20.46
N GLU A 8 -7.14 -8.84 19.21
CA GLU A 8 -6.26 -8.12 18.27
C GLU A 8 -6.78 -6.70 18.01
N ALA A 9 -8.10 -6.53 17.83
CA ALA A 9 -8.72 -5.21 17.64
C ALA A 9 -8.55 -4.29 18.86
N ALA A 10 -8.72 -4.80 20.08
CA ALA A 10 -8.53 -4.03 21.30
C ALA A 10 -7.08 -3.50 21.41
N LEU A 11 -6.08 -4.34 21.14
CA LEU A 11 -4.67 -3.93 21.12
C LEU A 11 -4.37 -2.90 20.02
N LEU A 12 -5.03 -2.99 18.87
CA LEU A 12 -4.87 -2.03 17.78
C LEU A 12 -5.50 -0.67 18.11
N LEU A 13 -6.72 -0.68 18.66
CA LEU A 13 -7.47 0.54 18.95
C LEU A 13 -6.97 1.23 20.23
N TYR A 14 -6.49 0.47 21.20
CA TYR A 14 -6.00 0.95 22.48
C TYR A 14 -4.59 0.40 22.75
N PRO A 15 -3.58 0.79 21.94
CA PRO A 15 -2.23 0.31 22.16
C PRO A 15 -1.74 0.80 23.53
N PRO A 16 -1.09 -0.08 24.31
CA PRO A 16 -0.61 0.31 25.63
C PRO A 16 0.56 1.30 25.51
N LYS A 17 0.75 2.15 26.52
CA LYS A 17 1.88 3.09 26.54
C LYS A 17 3.20 2.40 26.90
N SER A 18 3.12 1.27 27.61
CA SER A 18 4.24 0.42 28.01
C SER A 18 3.78 -1.04 28.14
N ASP A 19 4.71 -1.98 28.20
CA ASP A 19 4.37 -3.40 28.43
C ASP A 19 3.66 -3.61 29.77
N LYS A 20 4.00 -2.82 30.80
CA LYS A 20 3.34 -2.84 32.11
C LYS A 20 1.87 -2.40 32.05
N GLU A 21 1.53 -1.51 31.11
CA GLU A 21 0.15 -1.03 30.90
C GLU A 21 -0.67 -1.91 29.94
N ARG A 22 -0.06 -2.95 29.36
CA ARG A 22 -0.70 -3.80 28.35
C ARG A 22 -1.90 -4.55 28.89
N ALA A 23 -1.78 -5.20 30.05
CA ALA A 23 -2.88 -5.99 30.61
C ALA A 23 -4.07 -5.12 31.09
N PRO A 24 -3.88 -4.00 31.81
CA PRO A 24 -5.00 -3.17 32.26
C PRO A 24 -5.77 -2.50 31.12
N ALA A 25 -5.11 -1.82 30.17
CA ALA A 25 -5.79 -1.11 29.08
C ALA A 25 -6.58 -2.06 28.16
N PHE A 26 -6.01 -3.24 27.91
CA PHE A 26 -6.65 -4.32 27.16
C PHE A 26 -7.89 -4.88 27.89
N LYS A 27 -7.77 -5.16 29.19
CA LYS A 27 -8.86 -5.70 30.00
C LYS A 27 -10.02 -4.71 30.11
N SER A 28 -9.73 -3.43 30.34
CA SER A 28 -10.77 -2.38 30.42
C SER A 28 -11.51 -2.20 29.09
N ALA A 29 -10.79 -2.19 27.94
CA ALA A 29 -11.44 -2.03 26.64
C ALA A 29 -12.37 -3.21 26.31
N LEU A 30 -11.95 -4.45 26.60
CA LEU A 30 -12.78 -5.63 26.37
C LEU A 30 -13.98 -5.71 27.33
N GLN A 31 -13.81 -5.29 28.59
CA GLN A 31 -14.90 -5.25 29.58
C GLN A 31 -16.01 -4.27 29.21
N LEU A 32 -15.70 -3.20 28.47
CA LEU A 32 -16.70 -2.24 28.00
C LEU A 32 -17.54 -2.76 26.83
N CYS A 33 -17.08 -3.83 26.15
CA CYS A 33 -17.69 -4.34 24.92
C CYS A 33 -17.99 -5.84 25.05
N THR A 34 -18.99 -6.18 25.87
CA THR A 34 -19.41 -7.57 26.19
C THR A 34 -20.34 -8.21 25.17
N GLN A 35 -20.44 -7.64 23.97
CA GLN A 35 -21.38 -8.09 22.93
C GLN A 35 -21.24 -9.59 22.59
N PRO A 36 -22.29 -10.27 22.14
CA PRO A 36 -22.29 -11.74 22.04
C PRO A 36 -21.40 -12.29 20.91
N SER A 37 -21.10 -11.51 19.87
CA SER A 37 -20.26 -11.94 18.74
C SER A 37 -19.02 -11.08 18.57
N ASP A 38 -17.94 -11.68 18.05
CA ASP A 38 -16.68 -11.00 17.79
C ASP A 38 -16.85 -9.75 16.92
N ALA A 39 -17.67 -9.83 15.87
CA ALA A 39 -17.95 -8.69 15.00
C ALA A 39 -18.65 -7.54 15.74
N LEU A 40 -19.62 -7.84 16.61
CA LEU A 40 -20.29 -6.82 17.42
C LEU A 40 -19.35 -6.22 18.49
N ARG A 41 -18.48 -7.04 19.09
CA ARG A 41 -17.44 -6.58 20.01
C ARG A 41 -16.48 -5.62 19.33
N ILE A 42 -15.98 -5.96 18.14
CA ILE A 42 -15.08 -5.09 17.38
C ILE A 42 -15.77 -3.77 16.99
N ARG A 43 -17.03 -3.81 16.54
CA ARG A 43 -17.80 -2.58 16.26
C ARG A 43 -17.96 -1.71 17.51
N CYS A 44 -18.23 -2.31 18.67
CA CYS A 44 -18.28 -1.59 19.94
C CYS A 44 -16.94 -0.92 20.27
N LEU A 45 -15.82 -1.64 20.13
CA LEU A 45 -14.48 -1.11 20.36
C LEU A 45 -14.16 0.06 19.41
N ILE A 46 -14.50 -0.06 18.12
CA ILE A 46 -14.33 1.02 17.14
C ILE A 46 -15.15 2.25 17.54
N LYS A 47 -16.43 2.07 17.91
CA LYS A 47 -17.29 3.17 18.36
C LYS A 47 -16.70 3.87 19.58
N GLY A 48 -16.26 3.11 20.58
CA GLY A 48 -15.61 3.64 21.77
C GLY A 48 -14.35 4.43 21.44
N ARG A 49 -13.52 3.95 20.50
CA ARG A 49 -12.27 4.61 20.15
C ARG A 49 -12.47 5.98 19.49
N TYR A 50 -13.54 6.11 18.72
CA TYR A 50 -13.88 7.31 17.96
C TYR A 50 -15.05 8.08 18.57
N LEU A 51 -15.35 7.90 19.87
CA LEU A 51 -16.52 8.49 20.54
C LEU A 51 -16.57 10.02 20.43
N SER A 52 -15.41 10.68 20.44
CA SER A 52 -15.30 12.14 20.33
C SER A 52 -15.49 12.68 18.90
N ASP A 53 -15.59 11.82 17.88
CA ASP A 53 -15.82 12.20 16.48
C ASP A 53 -16.70 11.16 15.79
N THR A 54 -18.01 11.33 15.90
CA THR A 54 -19.03 10.41 15.33
C THR A 54 -18.89 10.24 13.82
N ARG A 55 -18.40 11.25 13.10
CA ARG A 55 -18.14 11.17 11.65
C ARG A 55 -16.93 10.28 11.37
N ALA A 56 -15.87 10.35 12.17
CA ALA A 56 -14.73 9.44 12.07
C ALA A 56 -15.13 8.01 12.48
N SER A 57 -15.94 7.86 13.53
CA SER A 57 -16.50 6.58 13.96
C SER A 57 -17.26 5.87 12.82
N LYS A 58 -18.14 6.59 12.12
CA LYS A 58 -18.86 6.06 10.95
C LYS A 58 -17.91 5.56 9.86
N LEU A 59 -16.87 6.34 9.52
CA LEU A 59 -15.89 5.95 8.49
C LEU A 59 -15.05 4.73 8.90
N ALA A 60 -14.69 4.62 10.19
CA ALA A 60 -13.95 3.47 10.71
C ALA A 60 -14.80 2.20 10.70
N LEU A 61 -16.07 2.30 11.08
CA LEU A 61 -17.04 1.20 10.98
C LEU A 61 -17.26 0.78 9.52
N GLU A 62 -17.44 1.74 8.61
CA GLU A 62 -17.61 1.46 7.18
C GLU A 62 -16.39 0.73 6.58
N LEU A 63 -15.18 1.11 7.01
CA LEU A 63 -13.95 0.43 6.61
C LEU A 63 -13.87 -1.01 7.17
N TYR A 64 -14.29 -1.23 8.42
CA TYR A 64 -14.37 -2.56 9.02
C TYR A 64 -15.45 -3.43 8.35
N ASP A 65 -16.66 -2.90 8.16
CA ASP A 65 -17.78 -3.66 7.59
C ASP A 65 -17.53 -4.04 6.12
N SER A 66 -16.85 -3.17 5.36
CA SER A 66 -16.61 -3.41 3.93
C SER A 66 -15.40 -4.29 3.61
N ALA A 67 -14.36 -4.25 4.46
CA ALA A 67 -13.07 -4.90 4.17
C ALA A 67 -12.45 -5.64 5.36
N GLY A 68 -13.09 -5.67 6.53
CA GLY A 68 -12.54 -6.25 7.77
C GLY A 68 -11.34 -5.47 8.32
N VAL A 69 -11.11 -4.24 7.87
CA VAL A 69 -9.95 -3.44 8.24
C VAL A 69 -10.23 -2.68 9.53
N VAL A 70 -9.38 -2.86 10.54
CA VAL A 70 -9.49 -2.15 11.83
C VAL A 70 -8.54 -0.96 11.83
N ALA A 71 -9.11 0.24 11.86
CA ALA A 71 -8.40 1.53 11.92
C ALA A 71 -7.94 1.84 13.36
N GLY A 72 -6.82 1.25 13.76
CA GLY A 72 -6.18 1.47 15.05
C GLY A 72 -5.00 2.44 14.99
N LEU A 73 -4.11 2.28 15.96
CA LEU A 73 -2.96 3.14 16.17
C LEU A 73 -1.65 2.37 16.19
N ARG A 74 -0.59 3.03 15.75
CA ARG A 74 0.76 2.57 16.03
C ARG A 74 1.14 3.02 17.45
N PRO A 75 1.73 2.16 18.29
CA PRO A 75 2.33 2.59 19.55
C PRO A 75 3.41 3.65 19.33
N ARG A 76 3.72 4.40 20.39
CA ARG A 76 4.88 5.30 20.39
C ARG A 76 6.14 4.48 20.17
N GLN A 77 7.00 4.94 19.27
CA GLN A 77 8.24 4.25 18.95
C GLN A 77 9.31 5.25 18.53
N VAL A 78 10.54 5.01 18.97
CA VAL A 78 11.74 5.62 18.37
C VAL A 78 12.48 4.49 17.66
N ARG A 79 12.86 4.72 16.40
CA ARG A 79 13.63 3.74 15.63
C ARG A 79 14.67 4.41 14.76
N ASP A 80 15.71 3.66 14.42
CA ASP A 80 16.61 4.04 13.33
C ASP A 80 15.85 3.97 11.99
N GLY A 81 15.94 5.03 11.20
CA GLY A 81 15.37 5.13 9.86
C GLY A 81 16.40 4.92 8.75
N GLY A 82 17.61 4.47 9.09
CA GLY A 82 18.75 4.38 8.18
C GLY A 82 19.16 5.79 7.74
N TRP A 83 19.28 5.99 6.43
CA TRP A 83 19.60 7.30 5.84
C TRP A 83 18.62 8.43 6.22
N ARG A 84 17.42 8.09 6.72
CA ARG A 84 16.41 9.06 7.16
C ARG A 84 16.70 9.61 8.56
N GLY A 85 17.66 9.02 9.28
CA GLY A 85 18.00 9.29 10.67
C GLY A 85 16.95 8.76 11.65
N THR A 86 17.03 9.20 12.90
CA THR A 86 16.11 8.80 13.95
C THR A 86 14.66 9.20 13.63
N LEU A 87 13.75 8.22 13.63
CA LEU A 87 12.32 8.43 13.44
C LEU A 87 11.61 8.36 14.79
N ARG A 88 11.00 9.48 15.20
CA ARG A 88 10.15 9.56 16.40
C ARG A 88 8.69 9.46 15.98
N MET A 89 8.09 8.29 16.16
CA MET A 89 6.71 7.98 15.81
C MET A 89 5.81 8.09 17.05
N VAL A 90 4.69 8.80 16.90
CA VAL A 90 3.68 8.91 17.97
C VAL A 90 2.31 8.48 17.45
N PRO A 91 1.49 7.82 18.29
CA PRO A 91 0.11 7.48 17.94
C PRO A 91 -0.68 8.76 17.65
N GLU A 92 -1.48 8.76 16.58
CA GLU A 92 -2.33 9.89 16.23
C GLU A 92 -3.60 9.38 15.55
N LEU A 93 -4.77 9.73 16.09
CA LEU A 93 -6.05 9.33 15.51
C LEU A 93 -6.42 10.23 14.32
N PRO A 94 -6.99 9.68 13.24
CA PRO A 94 -7.49 10.47 12.13
C PRO A 94 -8.88 11.07 12.44
N THR A 95 -8.96 12.00 13.39
CA THR A 95 -10.19 12.72 13.78
C THR A 95 -10.12 14.21 13.43
N GLY A 96 -11.21 14.95 13.61
CA GLY A 96 -11.27 16.40 13.38
C GLY A 96 -10.81 16.77 11.97
N ARG A 97 -9.80 17.65 11.86
CA ARG A 97 -9.21 18.05 10.56
C ARG A 97 -8.47 16.89 9.86
N ARG A 98 -7.95 15.91 10.62
CA ARG A 98 -7.25 14.73 10.09
C ARG A 98 -8.20 13.62 9.61
N ARG A 99 -9.51 13.72 9.91
CA ARG A 99 -10.56 12.80 9.42
C ARG A 99 -10.55 12.59 7.91
N LYS A 100 -10.03 13.56 7.14
CA LYS A 100 -9.80 13.41 5.71
C LYS A 100 -8.98 12.17 5.36
N HIS A 101 -7.98 11.79 6.17
CA HIS A 101 -7.17 10.60 5.93
C HIS A 101 -8.00 9.33 6.04
N LEU A 102 -8.78 9.19 7.12
CA LEU A 102 -9.68 8.04 7.28
C LEU A 102 -10.68 7.95 6.12
N ARG A 103 -11.27 9.07 5.69
CA ARG A 103 -12.13 9.11 4.50
C ARG A 103 -11.41 8.64 3.23
N MET A 104 -10.19 9.11 2.98
CA MET A 104 -9.41 8.69 1.81
C MET A 104 -9.06 7.19 1.87
N VAL A 105 -8.76 6.66 3.05
CA VAL A 105 -8.52 5.21 3.27
C VAL A 105 -9.80 4.41 3.02
N THR A 106 -10.93 4.80 3.61
CA THR A 106 -12.22 4.12 3.39
C THR A 106 -12.58 4.08 1.90
N ARG A 107 -12.49 5.22 1.20
CA ARG A 107 -12.72 5.28 -0.27
C ARG A 107 -11.75 4.42 -1.06
N THR A 108 -10.49 4.32 -0.61
CA THR A 108 -9.48 3.47 -1.24
C THR A 108 -9.87 2.00 -1.17
N PHE A 109 -10.25 1.49 0.01
CA PHE A 109 -10.65 0.09 0.15
C PHE A 109 -11.97 -0.24 -0.57
N GLN A 110 -12.89 0.73 -0.67
CA GLN A 110 -14.10 0.61 -1.50
C GLN A 110 -13.75 0.49 -2.98
N ASP A 111 -12.80 1.30 -3.46
CA ASP A 111 -12.32 1.23 -4.83
C ASP A 111 -11.63 -0.11 -5.11
N TYR A 112 -10.81 -0.62 -4.18
CA TYR A 112 -10.23 -1.96 -4.28
C TYR A 112 -11.29 -3.05 -4.35
N ARG A 113 -12.33 -2.98 -3.50
CA ARG A 113 -13.44 -3.94 -3.56
C ARG A 113 -14.11 -3.92 -4.93
N ARG A 114 -14.46 -2.73 -5.43
CA ARG A 114 -15.05 -2.57 -6.76
C ARG A 114 -14.14 -3.11 -7.86
N PHE A 115 -12.85 -2.80 -7.78
CA PHE A 115 -11.83 -3.26 -8.71
C PHE A 115 -11.73 -4.79 -8.73
N PHE A 116 -11.56 -5.43 -7.58
CA PHE A 116 -11.42 -6.88 -7.51
C PHE A 116 -12.72 -7.60 -7.87
N THR A 117 -13.89 -7.11 -7.45
CA THR A 117 -15.17 -7.65 -7.93
C THR A 117 -15.30 -7.56 -9.46
N TRP A 118 -14.81 -6.49 -10.08
CA TRP A 118 -14.81 -6.36 -11.54
C TRP A 118 -13.78 -7.27 -12.22
N LEU A 119 -12.59 -7.41 -11.63
CA LEU A 119 -11.51 -8.23 -12.17
C LEU A 119 -11.86 -9.73 -12.08
N ASP A 120 -12.38 -10.16 -10.93
CA ASP A 120 -12.70 -11.56 -10.63
C ASP A 120 -13.79 -12.11 -11.57
N LYS A 121 -14.69 -11.27 -12.10
CA LYS A 121 -15.71 -11.66 -13.11
C LYS A 121 -15.13 -12.22 -14.41
N SER A 122 -13.83 -12.10 -14.62
CA SER A 122 -13.18 -12.57 -15.84
C SER A 122 -11.81 -13.17 -15.59
N ALA A 123 -11.46 -13.40 -14.33
CA ALA A 123 -10.25 -14.10 -13.98
C ALA A 123 -10.46 -15.59 -14.25
N PRO A 124 -9.60 -16.26 -15.04
CA PRO A 124 -9.72 -17.69 -15.28
C PRO A 124 -9.46 -18.53 -14.02
N LYS A 125 -8.82 -17.96 -12.99
CA LYS A 125 -8.58 -18.61 -11.69
C LYS A 125 -8.93 -17.67 -10.55
N ALA A 126 -9.19 -18.27 -9.39
CA ALA A 126 -9.34 -17.51 -8.15
C ALA A 126 -8.10 -16.68 -7.87
N ARG A 127 -8.32 -15.39 -7.61
CA ARG A 127 -7.29 -14.42 -7.26
C ARG A 127 -6.65 -14.74 -5.91
N ARG A 128 -5.32 -14.70 -5.82
CA ARG A 128 -4.59 -14.92 -4.57
C ARG A 128 -4.26 -13.65 -3.79
N TYR A 129 -4.26 -12.50 -4.47
CA TYR A 129 -4.02 -11.21 -3.82
C TYR A 129 -5.05 -10.97 -2.70
N ARG A 130 -4.63 -10.46 -1.55
CA ARG A 130 -5.48 -10.14 -0.41
C ARG A 130 -5.41 -8.65 -0.11
N PHE A 131 -6.58 -8.06 0.12
CA PHE A 131 -6.74 -6.67 0.51
C PHE A 131 -7.67 -6.50 1.72
N THR A 132 -8.08 -7.58 2.37
CA THR A 132 -9.05 -7.57 3.48
C THR A 132 -8.42 -8.02 4.79
N HIS A 133 -9.10 -7.71 5.90
CA HIS A 133 -8.69 -8.09 7.26
C HIS A 133 -7.29 -7.55 7.59
N ILE A 134 -7.06 -6.26 7.34
CA ILE A 134 -5.78 -5.59 7.56
C ILE A 134 -5.79 -4.85 8.89
N SER A 135 -4.73 -5.02 9.66
CA SER A 135 -4.49 -4.26 10.88
C SER A 135 -3.89 -2.90 10.51
N PHE A 136 -4.71 -1.84 10.54
CA PHE A 136 -4.29 -0.53 10.07
C PHE A 136 -3.88 0.37 11.24
N LYS A 137 -2.67 0.93 11.21
CA LYS A 137 -2.06 1.64 12.35
C LYS A 137 -1.73 3.09 11.99
N PHE A 138 -2.58 4.02 12.41
CA PHE A 138 -2.31 5.44 12.21
C PHE A 138 -1.27 5.96 13.20
N TYR A 139 -0.41 6.85 12.70
CA TYR A 139 0.62 7.53 13.49
C TYR A 139 1.03 8.84 12.81
N GLN A 140 1.87 9.61 13.49
CA GLN A 140 2.64 10.67 12.85
C GLN A 140 4.11 10.57 13.23
N THR A 141 4.98 11.04 12.34
CA THR A 141 6.40 11.22 12.67
C THR A 141 6.66 12.69 13.04
N LEU A 142 7.39 12.91 14.14
CA LEU A 142 7.78 14.25 14.59
C LEU A 142 8.94 14.77 13.74
N GLY A 143 8.78 15.95 13.13
CA GLY A 143 9.83 16.60 12.33
C GLY A 143 10.18 15.92 11.00
N LYS A 144 9.50 14.83 10.61
CA LYS A 144 9.76 14.09 9.36
C LYS A 144 8.46 13.70 8.66
N ARG A 145 8.52 13.56 7.34
CA ARG A 145 7.39 13.15 6.47
C ARG A 145 7.56 11.76 5.84
N THR A 146 8.61 11.04 6.23
CA THR A 146 8.94 9.71 5.72
C THR A 146 9.14 8.71 6.88
N PRO A 147 8.84 7.43 6.65
CA PRO A 147 8.11 6.91 5.49
C PRO A 147 6.64 7.40 5.49
N SER A 148 6.00 7.35 4.32
CA SER A 148 4.57 7.68 4.21
C SER A 148 3.71 6.54 4.75
N ALA A 149 4.07 5.31 4.42
CA ALA A 149 3.47 4.10 4.98
C ALA A 149 4.54 3.01 5.08
N SER A 150 4.19 1.88 5.69
CA SER A 150 5.02 0.66 5.72
C SER A 150 4.14 -0.54 6.05
N ALA A 151 4.45 -1.72 5.53
CA ALA A 151 3.70 -2.94 5.80
C ALA A 151 4.54 -4.08 6.39
N TRP A 152 3.92 -4.92 7.22
CA TRP A 152 4.49 -6.16 7.76
C TRP A 152 3.39 -7.02 8.39
N ASP A 153 3.46 -8.35 8.35
CA ASP A 153 2.57 -9.27 9.08
C ASP A 153 1.06 -8.93 9.02
N TRP A 154 0.56 -8.59 7.85
CA TRP A 154 -0.82 -8.09 7.64
C TRP A 154 -1.21 -6.82 8.40
N ASN A 155 -0.20 -6.01 8.72
CA ASN A 155 -0.32 -4.66 9.25
C ASN A 155 0.10 -3.65 8.19
N ILE A 156 -0.59 -2.51 8.16
CA ILE A 156 -0.14 -1.31 7.44
C ILE A 156 -0.05 -0.19 8.45
N ALA A 157 1.11 0.43 8.58
CA ALA A 157 1.25 1.68 9.30
C ALA A 157 1.14 2.87 8.35
N TYR A 158 0.34 3.86 8.73
CA TYR A 158 0.02 5.04 7.92
C TYR A 158 0.43 6.32 8.64
N ASN A 159 1.36 7.08 8.05
CA ASN A 159 1.83 8.33 8.60
C ASN A 159 0.90 9.48 8.16
N LEU A 160 0.20 10.11 9.09
CA LEU A 160 -0.68 11.25 8.81
C LEU A 160 0.09 12.48 8.27
N ASN A 161 1.40 12.54 8.46
CA ASN A 161 2.29 13.56 7.90
C ASN A 161 3.07 13.04 6.66
N GLY A 162 2.72 11.86 6.13
CA GLY A 162 3.39 11.23 5.00
C GLY A 162 3.37 12.11 3.75
N SER A 163 4.52 12.27 3.10
CA SER A 163 4.70 13.12 1.92
C SER A 163 3.89 12.69 0.70
N LEU A 164 3.43 11.45 0.64
CA LEU A 164 2.61 10.92 -0.47
C LEU A 164 1.10 10.96 -0.17
N LEU A 165 0.71 11.31 1.05
CA LEU A 165 -0.62 11.05 1.60
C LEU A 165 -1.48 12.31 1.67
N HIS A 166 -1.34 13.19 0.68
CA HIS A 166 -2.01 14.50 0.64
C HIS A 166 -3.30 14.51 -0.20
N HIS A 167 -3.47 13.55 -1.11
CA HIS A 167 -4.63 13.43 -1.99
C HIS A 167 -5.03 11.97 -2.19
N GLU A 168 -6.27 11.72 -2.61
CA GLU A 168 -6.84 10.38 -2.72
C GLU A 168 -6.02 9.44 -3.60
N ALA A 169 -5.51 9.93 -4.74
CA ALA A 169 -4.68 9.11 -5.62
C ALA A 169 -3.40 8.61 -4.93
N GLY A 170 -2.70 9.48 -4.20
CA GLY A 170 -1.46 9.13 -3.51
C GLY A 170 -1.71 8.15 -2.36
N VAL A 171 -2.82 8.32 -1.62
CA VAL A 171 -3.26 7.33 -0.63
C VAL A 171 -3.54 5.98 -1.26
N ARG A 172 -4.34 5.95 -2.34
CA ARG A 172 -4.72 4.72 -3.03
C ARG A 172 -3.55 3.99 -3.65
N GLU A 173 -2.57 4.71 -4.20
CA GLU A 173 -1.40 4.10 -4.82
C GLU A 173 -0.41 3.61 -3.77
N THR A 174 -0.14 4.42 -2.73
CA THR A 174 0.73 4.01 -1.62
C THR A 174 0.16 2.79 -0.91
N LEU A 175 -1.14 2.75 -0.63
CA LEU A 175 -1.74 1.59 0.04
C LEU A 175 -1.75 0.33 -0.83
N TYR A 176 -1.85 0.45 -2.16
CA TYR A 176 -1.78 -0.71 -3.03
C TYR A 176 -0.36 -1.28 -3.06
N HIS A 177 0.64 -0.41 -3.07
CA HIS A 177 2.05 -0.75 -2.92
C HIS A 177 2.31 -1.49 -1.59
N GLU A 178 1.87 -0.92 -0.46
CA GLU A 178 2.05 -1.55 0.86
C GLU A 178 1.31 -2.89 0.99
N LEU A 179 0.11 -2.99 0.41
CA LEU A 179 -0.61 -4.26 0.34
C LEU A 179 0.17 -5.30 -0.48
N PHE A 180 0.86 -4.91 -1.54
CA PHE A 180 1.66 -5.85 -2.32
C PHE A 180 2.77 -6.47 -1.46
N HIS A 181 3.49 -5.67 -0.66
CA HIS A 181 4.52 -6.20 0.24
C HIS A 181 3.99 -7.29 1.18
N LEU A 182 2.76 -7.14 1.69
CA LEU A 182 2.10 -8.17 2.50
C LEU A 182 1.81 -9.46 1.71
N ASN A 183 1.38 -9.32 0.46
CA ASN A 183 1.08 -10.45 -0.42
C ASN A 183 2.36 -11.17 -0.87
N ASP A 184 3.40 -10.41 -1.22
CA ASP A 184 4.69 -10.97 -1.61
C ASP A 184 5.31 -11.79 -0.47
N ALA A 185 5.29 -11.25 0.75
CA ALA A 185 5.74 -11.97 1.95
C ALA A 185 4.92 -13.24 2.21
N ALA A 186 3.60 -13.17 2.09
CA ALA A 186 2.72 -14.33 2.26
C ALA A 186 2.90 -15.41 1.18
N HIS A 187 3.52 -15.06 0.05
CA HIS A 187 3.88 -15.96 -1.04
C HIS A 187 5.38 -16.30 -1.05
N GLY A 188 6.02 -16.23 0.11
CA GLY A 188 7.42 -16.63 0.28
C GLY A 188 8.41 -15.71 -0.42
N ARG A 189 8.14 -14.39 -0.45
CA ARG A 189 8.94 -13.39 -1.18
C ARG A 189 9.05 -13.73 -2.67
N TRP A 190 7.88 -14.01 -3.26
CA TRP A 190 7.72 -14.40 -4.67
C TRP A 190 8.52 -13.54 -5.64
N SER A 191 8.58 -12.23 -5.41
CA SER A 191 9.29 -11.25 -6.25
C SER A 191 10.77 -11.61 -6.41
N GLY A 192 11.45 -12.02 -5.32
CA GLY A 192 12.84 -12.47 -5.32
C GLY A 192 13.05 -13.71 -6.18
N HIS A 193 12.09 -14.63 -6.21
CA HIS A 193 12.21 -15.87 -6.98
C HIS A 193 11.83 -15.71 -8.44
N LYS A 194 10.89 -14.80 -8.77
CA LYS A 194 10.30 -14.71 -10.11
C LYS A 194 10.73 -13.49 -10.91
N LEU A 195 11.11 -12.39 -10.25
CA LEU A 195 11.41 -11.13 -10.91
C LEU A 195 12.88 -10.70 -10.79
N GLN A 196 13.69 -11.33 -9.93
CA GLN A 196 15.07 -10.91 -9.68
C GLN A 196 15.92 -10.89 -10.96
N GLY A 197 15.86 -11.93 -11.77
CA GLY A 197 16.61 -11.97 -13.05
C GLY A 197 16.21 -10.86 -14.02
N ILE A 198 14.92 -10.51 -14.07
CA ILE A 198 14.42 -9.39 -14.88
C ILE A 198 14.97 -8.07 -14.33
N TYR A 199 14.83 -7.86 -13.02
CA TYR A 199 15.30 -6.66 -12.32
C TYR A 199 16.80 -6.42 -12.54
N ASP A 200 17.62 -7.44 -12.31
CA ASP A 200 19.07 -7.38 -12.47
C ASP A 200 19.48 -7.12 -13.92
N SER A 201 18.76 -7.71 -14.89
CA SER A 201 19.03 -7.47 -16.31
C SER A 201 18.84 -6.00 -16.70
N VAL A 202 17.80 -5.35 -16.16
CA VAL A 202 17.51 -3.93 -16.39
C VAL A 202 18.59 -3.05 -15.75
N LEU A 203 18.93 -3.32 -14.49
CA LEU A 203 20.00 -2.59 -13.80
C LEU A 203 21.34 -2.74 -14.53
N LYS A 204 21.72 -3.96 -14.92
CA LYS A 204 22.95 -4.24 -15.69
C LYS A 204 22.97 -3.47 -17.00
N ARG A 205 21.86 -3.48 -17.75
CA ARG A 205 21.71 -2.74 -19.02
C ARG A 205 21.92 -1.24 -18.85
N CYS A 206 21.33 -0.67 -17.79
CA CYS A 206 21.38 0.78 -17.57
C CYS A 206 22.60 1.25 -16.78
N LYS A 207 23.33 0.36 -16.09
CA LYS A 207 24.50 0.70 -15.26
C LYS A 207 25.54 1.54 -15.98
N LYS A 208 25.76 1.30 -17.28
CA LYS A 208 26.70 2.08 -18.12
C LYS A 208 26.36 3.57 -18.23
N HIS A 209 25.14 3.97 -17.87
CA HIS A 209 24.68 5.35 -17.89
C HIS A 209 24.67 6.03 -16.51
N MET A 210 25.00 5.30 -15.44
CA MET A 210 25.16 5.86 -14.10
C MET A 210 26.36 6.83 -14.07
N ARG A 211 26.22 7.92 -13.31
CA ARG A 211 27.36 8.83 -13.03
C ARG A 211 28.02 8.42 -11.73
N LYS A 212 29.31 8.71 -11.58
CA LYS A 212 29.97 8.68 -10.26
C LYS A 212 29.48 9.89 -9.44
N GLY A 213 29.04 9.65 -8.20
CA GLY A 213 28.55 10.70 -7.26
C GLY A 213 27.09 10.54 -6.81
N ASN A 214 26.57 11.53 -6.08
CA ASN A 214 25.28 11.46 -5.36
C ASN A 214 24.02 11.70 -6.22
N ARG A 215 24.16 12.02 -7.51
CA ARG A 215 23.02 12.28 -8.41
C ARG A 215 23.11 11.41 -9.64
N GLN A 216 22.04 10.66 -9.91
CA GLN A 216 21.95 9.90 -11.13
C GLN A 216 21.69 10.83 -12.32
N GLY A 217 22.45 10.62 -13.40
CA GLY A 217 22.37 11.45 -14.59
C GLY A 217 21.09 11.22 -15.39
N ALA A 218 20.68 12.22 -16.19
CA ALA A 218 19.53 12.12 -17.08
C ALA A 218 19.61 10.92 -18.06
N LYS A 219 20.83 10.48 -18.44
CA LYS A 219 21.04 9.28 -19.26
C LYS A 219 20.59 8.00 -18.53
N TYR A 220 20.89 7.88 -17.24
CA TYR A 220 20.46 6.72 -16.43
C TYR A 220 18.94 6.68 -16.29
N GLN A 221 18.32 7.81 -15.95
CA GLN A 221 16.86 7.91 -15.91
C GLN A 221 16.19 7.57 -17.24
N ARG A 222 16.71 8.09 -18.37
CA ARG A 222 16.16 7.79 -19.70
C ARG A 222 16.26 6.30 -20.02
N CYS A 223 17.35 5.63 -19.62
CA CYS A 223 17.49 4.19 -19.79
C CYS A 223 16.49 3.40 -18.95
N LEU A 224 16.27 3.78 -17.68
CA LEU A 224 15.35 3.08 -16.79
C LEU A 224 13.87 3.31 -17.12
N ARG A 225 13.54 4.47 -17.71
CA ARG A 225 12.15 4.93 -17.91
C ARG A 225 11.22 3.90 -18.59
N PRO A 226 11.63 3.14 -19.62
CA PRO A 226 10.76 2.13 -20.22
C PRO A 226 10.44 0.96 -19.28
N TYR A 227 11.32 0.68 -18.31
CA TYR A 227 11.22 -0.44 -17.37
C TYR A 227 10.61 -0.04 -16.02
N ALA A 228 10.55 1.26 -15.71
CA ALA A 228 9.99 1.76 -14.47
C ALA A 228 8.47 1.57 -14.47
N PRO A 229 7.91 0.71 -13.59
CA PRO A 229 6.47 0.45 -13.63
C PRO A 229 5.66 1.67 -13.21
N TYR A 230 6.20 2.44 -12.26
CA TYR A 230 5.54 3.61 -11.71
C TYR A 230 6.45 4.86 -11.66
N LYS A 231 5.83 6.02 -11.42
CA LYS A 231 6.43 7.35 -11.58
C LYS A 231 7.13 7.89 -10.34
N THR A 232 7.03 7.18 -9.22
CA THR A 232 7.67 7.60 -7.98
C THR A 232 9.17 7.74 -8.20
N THR A 233 9.73 8.90 -7.86
CA THR A 233 11.18 9.13 -7.90
C THR A 233 11.69 9.55 -6.53
N VAL A 234 12.92 9.16 -6.22
CA VAL A 234 13.65 9.66 -5.06
C VAL A 234 14.31 10.99 -5.47
N LEU A 235 13.85 12.09 -4.88
CA LEU A 235 14.24 13.45 -5.29
C LEU A 235 15.74 13.74 -5.15
N SER A 236 16.40 13.20 -4.11
CA SER A 236 17.83 13.44 -3.87
C SER A 236 18.70 12.91 -5.01
N ASP A 237 18.36 11.72 -5.48
CA ASP A 237 19.18 10.94 -6.42
C ASP A 237 18.65 11.07 -7.85
N ASN A 238 17.44 11.63 -8.01
CA ASN A 238 16.69 11.71 -9.24
C ASN A 238 16.69 10.34 -9.95
N VAL A 239 16.09 9.34 -9.33
CA VAL A 239 15.94 7.98 -9.88
C VAL A 239 14.57 7.42 -9.50
N PHE A 240 14.02 6.54 -10.34
CA PHE A 240 12.77 5.85 -10.03
C PHE A 240 12.92 5.02 -8.75
N TYR A 241 11.91 5.08 -7.88
CA TYR A 241 11.93 4.42 -6.57
C TYR A 241 12.20 2.92 -6.69
N ALA A 242 11.60 2.25 -7.68
CA ALA A 242 11.84 0.84 -8.00
C ALA A 242 13.32 0.48 -8.24
N PHE A 243 14.14 1.43 -8.71
CA PHE A 243 15.56 1.22 -9.06
C PHE A 243 16.52 2.06 -8.22
N HIS A 244 16.04 2.63 -7.11
CA HIS A 244 16.89 3.34 -6.17
C HIS A 244 17.83 2.35 -5.45
N ARG A 245 19.03 2.78 -5.04
CA ARG A 245 20.04 1.90 -4.42
C ARG A 245 19.62 1.26 -3.09
N GLU A 246 18.66 1.87 -2.41
CA GLU A 246 18.05 1.36 -1.16
C GLU A 246 16.82 0.48 -1.43
N SER A 247 16.44 0.33 -2.70
CA SER A 247 15.31 -0.48 -3.13
C SER A 247 15.82 -1.79 -3.70
N ASP A 248 14.95 -2.80 -3.71
CA ASP A 248 15.23 -4.11 -4.27
C ASP A 248 14.14 -4.55 -5.27
N VAL A 249 14.17 -5.82 -5.66
CA VAL A 249 13.16 -6.41 -6.54
C VAL A 249 11.76 -6.39 -5.92
N GLY A 250 11.63 -6.40 -4.59
CA GLY A 250 10.36 -6.29 -3.89
C GLY A 250 9.71 -4.92 -4.13
N GLU A 251 10.50 -3.85 -4.07
CA GLU A 251 10.03 -2.50 -4.41
C GLU A 251 9.66 -2.36 -5.90
N TYR A 252 10.43 -2.98 -6.80
CA TYR A 252 10.07 -3.07 -8.21
C TYR A 252 8.72 -3.79 -8.41
N ALA A 253 8.53 -4.91 -7.72
CA ALA A 253 7.30 -5.71 -7.81
C ALA A 253 6.09 -4.96 -7.21
N ALA A 254 6.28 -4.22 -6.11
CA ALA A 254 5.23 -3.39 -5.52
C ALA A 254 4.80 -2.26 -6.46
N GLU A 255 5.75 -1.58 -7.11
CA GLU A 255 5.45 -0.57 -8.13
C GLU A 255 4.80 -1.18 -9.39
N LEU A 256 5.18 -2.41 -9.77
CA LEU A 256 4.53 -3.15 -10.85
C LEU A 256 3.09 -3.51 -10.50
N ALA A 257 2.79 -3.87 -9.25
CA ALA A 257 1.43 -4.12 -8.78
C ALA A 257 0.57 -2.86 -8.82
N VAL A 258 1.12 -1.71 -8.41
CA VAL A 258 0.47 -0.40 -8.58
C VAL A 258 0.17 -0.13 -10.05
N ARG A 259 1.15 -0.37 -10.94
CA ARG A 259 0.96 -0.16 -12.37
C ARG A 259 -0.13 -1.06 -12.95
N TYR A 260 -0.11 -2.36 -12.60
CA TYR A 260 -1.13 -3.32 -12.99
C TYR A 260 -2.53 -2.85 -12.59
N TYR A 261 -2.68 -2.45 -11.33
CA TYR A 261 -3.94 -1.94 -10.80
C TYR A 261 -4.42 -0.70 -11.55
N LEU A 262 -3.55 0.29 -11.76
CA LEU A 262 -3.94 1.55 -12.38
C LEU A 262 -4.38 1.38 -13.84
N GLU A 263 -3.70 0.53 -14.63
CA GLU A 263 -4.09 0.32 -16.03
C GLU A 263 -5.41 -0.45 -16.13
N ASN A 264 -5.58 -1.53 -15.38
CA ASN A 264 -6.83 -2.28 -15.35
C ASN A 264 -7.99 -1.44 -14.80
N ARG A 265 -7.74 -0.64 -13.75
CA ARG A 265 -8.71 0.32 -13.20
C ARG A 265 -9.11 1.38 -14.24
N ALA A 266 -8.18 1.85 -15.08
CA ALA A 266 -8.50 2.79 -16.14
C ALA A 266 -9.45 2.18 -17.18
N VAL A 267 -9.34 0.88 -17.46
CA VAL A 267 -10.29 0.13 -18.29
C VAL A 267 -11.64 0.01 -17.59
N MET A 268 -11.66 -0.42 -16.32
CA MET A 268 -12.89 -0.53 -15.52
C MET A 268 -13.69 0.77 -15.49
N LEU A 269 -12.99 1.90 -15.34
CA LEU A 269 -13.59 3.23 -15.29
C LEU A 269 -13.85 3.85 -16.67
N LYS A 270 -13.54 3.14 -17.76
CA LYS A 270 -13.67 3.61 -19.15
C LYS A 270 -13.03 4.99 -19.35
N LEU A 271 -11.84 5.20 -18.78
CA LEU A 271 -11.16 6.49 -18.88
C LEU A 271 -10.75 6.78 -20.32
N SER A 272 -10.98 8.02 -20.76
CA SER A 272 -10.44 8.55 -22.01
C SER A 272 -8.91 8.46 -22.04
N ALA A 273 -8.32 8.47 -23.24
CA ALA A 273 -6.85 8.44 -23.40
C ALA A 273 -6.16 9.56 -22.59
N ARG A 274 -6.73 10.78 -22.61
CA ARG A 274 -6.22 11.92 -21.83
C ARG A 274 -6.29 11.67 -20.32
N ALA A 275 -7.42 11.18 -19.82
CA ALA A 275 -7.59 10.87 -18.40
C ALA A 275 -6.66 9.73 -17.95
N ARG A 276 -6.50 8.69 -18.79
CA ARG A 276 -5.58 7.58 -18.57
C ARG A 276 -4.14 8.06 -18.49
N LYS A 277 -3.68 8.89 -19.43
CA LYS A 277 -2.35 9.50 -19.42
C LYS A 277 -2.10 10.29 -18.14
N LYS A 278 -3.08 11.10 -17.70
CA LYS A 278 -3.00 11.84 -16.44
C LYS A 278 -2.90 10.93 -15.22
N ALA A 279 -3.68 9.85 -15.17
CA ALA A 279 -3.69 8.90 -14.06
C ALA A 279 -2.38 8.11 -13.95
N LEU A 280 -1.90 7.56 -15.06
CA LEU A 280 -0.67 6.74 -15.09
C LEU A 280 0.61 7.59 -15.00
N GLY A 281 0.53 8.88 -15.33
CA GLY A 281 1.64 9.83 -15.26
C GLY A 281 2.82 9.51 -16.19
N TYR A 282 2.61 8.65 -17.18
CA TYR A 282 3.57 8.37 -18.25
C TYR A 282 2.96 8.63 -19.62
N SER A 283 3.82 9.16 -20.50
CA SER A 283 3.54 9.46 -21.90
C SER A 283 3.86 8.31 -22.85
N ALA A 284 4.25 7.13 -22.37
CA ALA A 284 4.49 6.00 -23.26
C ALA A 284 3.14 5.63 -23.92
N PRO A 285 3.04 5.65 -25.26
CA PRO A 285 1.81 5.26 -25.93
C PRO A 285 1.57 3.78 -25.67
N GLY A 286 0.59 3.46 -24.83
CA GLY A 286 0.15 2.08 -24.59
C GLY A 286 0.32 1.57 -23.16
N SER A 287 -0.07 0.31 -22.98
CA SER A 287 0.02 -0.43 -21.72
C SER A 287 1.48 -0.77 -21.38
N PHE A 288 1.85 -0.80 -20.10
CA PHE A 288 3.23 -1.06 -19.65
C PHE A 288 3.79 -2.37 -20.21
N LYS A 289 2.95 -3.41 -20.25
CA LYS A 289 3.27 -4.74 -20.80
C LYS A 289 3.67 -4.74 -22.28
N CYS A 290 3.40 -3.66 -23.01
CA CYS A 290 3.73 -3.50 -24.43
C CYS A 290 5.04 -2.75 -24.67
N GLY A 291 5.78 -2.47 -23.60
CA GLY A 291 7.15 -1.97 -23.68
C GLY A 291 8.16 -3.09 -24.00
N PRO A 292 9.40 -2.99 -23.51
CA PRO A 292 10.40 -4.04 -23.65
C PRO A 292 9.92 -5.42 -23.15
N LYS A 293 10.53 -6.50 -23.66
CA LYS A 293 10.19 -7.90 -23.34
C LYS A 293 10.18 -8.18 -21.83
N GLU A 294 11.06 -7.52 -21.08
CA GLU A 294 11.12 -7.56 -19.62
C GLU A 294 9.77 -7.17 -18.99
N ASN A 295 9.10 -6.14 -19.51
CA ASN A 295 7.82 -5.67 -19.00
C ASN A 295 6.71 -6.68 -19.25
N THR A 296 6.62 -7.23 -20.47
CA THR A 296 5.63 -8.26 -20.83
C THR A 296 5.77 -9.48 -19.92
N THR A 297 7.01 -9.92 -19.70
CA THR A 297 7.32 -11.08 -18.86
C THR A 297 6.96 -10.82 -17.40
N ALA A 298 7.41 -9.69 -16.83
CA ALA A 298 7.13 -9.33 -15.45
C ALA A 298 5.61 -9.15 -15.21
N TRP A 299 4.92 -8.51 -16.15
CA TRP A 299 3.46 -8.33 -16.10
C TRP A 299 2.72 -9.65 -16.08
N LYS A 300 3.06 -10.57 -17.00
CA LYS A 300 2.45 -11.90 -17.06
C LYS A 300 2.65 -12.68 -15.76
N LEU A 301 3.87 -12.71 -15.25
CA LEU A 301 4.19 -13.38 -13.99
C LEU A 301 3.33 -12.85 -12.83
N MET A 302 3.19 -11.52 -12.72
CA MET A 302 2.38 -10.90 -11.69
C MET A 302 0.88 -11.17 -11.86
N ALA A 303 0.37 -11.08 -13.10
CA ALA A 303 -1.02 -11.38 -13.42
C ALA A 303 -1.38 -12.83 -13.06
N ASP A 304 -0.51 -13.78 -13.44
CA ASP A 304 -0.72 -15.21 -13.22
C ASP A 304 -0.68 -15.57 -11.73
N GLU A 305 0.27 -15.03 -10.95
CA GLU A 305 0.39 -15.33 -9.51
C GLU A 305 -0.74 -14.71 -8.69
N PHE A 306 -0.90 -13.39 -8.81
CA PHE A 306 -1.71 -12.63 -7.84
C PHE A 306 -3.11 -12.38 -8.32
N PHE A 307 -3.32 -12.27 -9.63
CA PHE A 307 -4.55 -11.77 -10.25
C PHE A 307 -5.33 -12.84 -11.02
N GLY A 308 -5.00 -14.12 -10.79
CA GLY A 308 -5.70 -15.26 -11.40
C GLY A 308 -5.53 -15.34 -12.91
N GLY A 309 -4.47 -14.74 -13.46
CA GLY A 309 -4.21 -14.63 -14.90
C GLY A 309 -5.05 -13.54 -15.60
N ALA A 310 -5.84 -12.75 -14.86
CA ALA A 310 -6.63 -11.70 -15.45
C ALA A 310 -5.73 -10.58 -16.00
N ASP A 311 -6.08 -10.05 -17.17
CA ASP A 311 -5.58 -8.79 -17.68
C ASP A 311 -6.61 -8.23 -18.65
N LYS A 312 -7.15 -7.06 -18.30
CA LYS A 312 -8.21 -6.39 -19.07
C LYS A 312 -7.68 -5.25 -19.91
N THR A 313 -6.37 -4.99 -19.86
CA THR A 313 -5.74 -4.04 -20.75
C THR A 313 -5.70 -4.58 -22.18
N ALA A 314 -5.74 -3.67 -23.17
CA ALA A 314 -5.69 -4.05 -24.57
C ALA A 314 -4.46 -4.93 -24.89
N PRO A 315 -4.55 -5.82 -25.91
CA PRO A 315 -3.38 -6.54 -26.40
C PRO A 315 -2.31 -5.57 -26.91
N CYS A 316 -1.08 -6.04 -27.00
CA CYS A 316 0.01 -5.27 -27.58
C CYS A 316 -0.06 -5.32 -29.11
N PRO A 317 0.27 -4.22 -29.80
CA PRO A 317 0.34 -4.17 -31.27
C PRO A 317 1.33 -5.17 -31.87
#